data_AF-A0A2G6MQ34-F1
#
_entry.id   AF-A0A2G6MQ34-F1
#
_cell.length_a   1.000
_cell.length_b   1.000
_cell.length_c   1.000
_cell.angle_alpha   90.00
_cell.angle_beta   90.00
_cell.angle_gamma   90.00
#
_symmetry.space_group_name_H-M   'P 1'
#
loop_
_entity.id
_entity.type
_entity.pdbx_description
1 polymer ?
#
loop_
_entity_poly.entity_id
_entity_poly.type
_entity_poly.pdbx_seq_one_letter_code
_entity_poly.pdbx_strand_id
1 'polypeptide(L)'
;MVKIWRVGLKQSSNRKRPIIIPLVLYHGRDKWTVDKRFTSLFEGPVDELASYIPDFEMLLYDLSQYSAAQIKGTSMARVTLLLLKHIFEPDISDKLPNIFMLLKDLLFYNTGLQYFEFLIKSEIP
;
A
#
# COMPACT_ATOMS: atom_id res chain seq x y z
N MET A 1 -10.02 2.41 -13.19
CA MET A 1 -9.32 1.67 -14.26
C MET A 1 -9.07 2.49 -15.54
N VAL A 2 -10.05 3.23 -16.07
CA VAL A 2 -9.91 4.00 -17.33
C VAL A 2 -8.69 4.93 -17.39
N LYS A 3 -8.35 5.62 -16.29
CA LYS A 3 -7.15 6.48 -16.22
C LYS A 3 -5.85 5.69 -16.47
N ILE A 4 -5.73 4.48 -15.89
CA ILE A 4 -4.55 3.60 -16.06
C ILE A 4 -4.41 3.19 -17.53
N TRP A 5 -5.50 2.73 -18.15
CA TRP A 5 -5.50 2.38 -19.56
C TRP A 5 -5.17 3.56 -20.47
N ARG A 6 -5.66 4.77 -20.14
CA ARG A 6 -5.32 5.99 -20.87
C ARG A 6 -3.82 6.28 -20.83
N VAL A 7 -3.17 6.07 -19.68
CA VAL A 7 -1.72 6.23 -19.55
C VAL A 7 -0.99 5.17 -20.39
N GLY A 8 -1.42 3.90 -20.32
CA GLY A 8 -0.81 2.82 -21.13
C GLY A 8 -0.91 3.04 -22.64
N LEU A 9 -2.02 3.61 -23.12
CA LEU A 9 -2.21 3.97 -24.53
C LEU A 9 -1.32 5.13 -24.98
N LYS A 10 -0.96 6.06 -24.08
CA LYS A 10 0.00 7.14 -24.41
C LYS A 10 1.43 6.62 -24.51
N GLN A 11 1.76 5.57 -23.76
CA GLN A 11 3.12 5.03 -23.65
C GLN A 11 3.42 3.91 -24.64
N SER A 12 2.40 3.32 -25.28
CA SER A 12 2.59 2.28 -26.28
C SER A 12 1.54 2.40 -27.39
N SER A 13 1.95 2.15 -28.63
CA SER A 13 1.06 2.05 -29.80
C SER A 13 0.30 0.71 -29.86
N ASN A 14 0.40 -0.12 -28.80
CA ASN A 14 -0.23 -1.42 -28.77
C ASN A 14 -1.74 -1.29 -28.48
N ARG A 15 -2.57 -1.99 -29.25
CA ARG A 15 -4.03 -1.93 -29.12
C ARG A 15 -4.56 -2.70 -27.90
N LYS A 16 -3.75 -3.60 -27.33
CA LYS A 16 -4.14 -4.40 -26.15
C LYS A 16 -3.98 -3.58 -24.87
N ARG A 17 -5.01 -3.62 -24.03
CA ARG A 17 -5.04 -2.94 -22.72
C ARG A 17 -4.18 -3.74 -21.73
N PRO A 18 -3.37 -3.08 -20.88
CA PRO A 18 -2.65 -3.79 -19.83
C PRO A 18 -3.65 -4.41 -18.84
N ILE A 19 -3.29 -5.59 -18.33
CA ILE A 19 -3.99 -6.23 -17.21
C ILE A 19 -3.85 -5.33 -15.98
N ILE A 20 -4.95 -5.10 -15.28
CA ILE A 20 -4.97 -4.37 -14.02
C ILE A 20 -5.26 -5.38 -12.92
N ILE A 21 -4.40 -5.43 -11.90
CA ILE A 21 -4.59 -6.24 -10.70
C ILE A 21 -5.05 -5.29 -9.57
N PRO A 22 -6.32 -5.36 -9.15
CA PRO A 22 -6.81 -4.58 -8.01
C PRO A 22 -6.20 -5.14 -6.72
N LEU A 23 -5.56 -4.27 -5.94
CA LEU A 23 -4.99 -4.61 -4.65
C LEU A 23 -5.56 -3.69 -3.58
N VAL A 24 -6.00 -4.28 -2.48
CA VAL A 24 -6.48 -3.58 -1.28
C VAL A 24 -5.54 -3.93 -0.13
N LEU A 25 -4.85 -2.91 0.39
CA LEU A 25 -4.13 -3.00 1.64
C LEU A 25 -5.04 -2.43 2.74
N TYR A 26 -5.61 -3.30 3.55
CA TYR A 26 -6.54 -2.93 4.60
C TYR A 26 -5.85 -2.85 5.97
N HIS A 27 -6.16 -1.80 6.70
CA HIS A 27 -5.63 -1.49 8.03
C HIS A 27 -6.77 -0.97 8.91
N GLY A 28 -7.84 -1.75 9.07
CA GLY A 28 -8.89 -1.43 10.04
C GLY A 28 -8.56 -1.92 11.43
N ARG A 29 -9.30 -1.41 12.42
CA ARG A 29 -9.32 -1.99 13.76
C ARG A 29 -9.85 -3.42 13.75
N ASP A 30 -10.98 -3.61 13.06
CA ASP A 30 -11.63 -4.91 12.90
C ASP A 30 -11.12 -5.62 11.64
N LYS A 31 -11.39 -6.93 11.53
CA LYS A 31 -11.09 -7.70 10.33
C LYS A 31 -11.93 -7.22 9.17
N TRP A 32 -11.40 -7.30 7.96
CA TRP A 32 -12.16 -7.07 6.75
C TRP A 32 -13.26 -8.15 6.60
N THR A 33 -14.52 -7.71 6.49
CA THR A 33 -15.68 -8.62 6.38
C THR A 33 -16.36 -8.57 5.01
N VAL A 34 -16.03 -7.60 4.16
CA VAL A 34 -16.63 -7.45 2.84
C VAL A 34 -16.07 -8.50 1.88
N ASP A 35 -16.87 -8.96 0.93
CA ASP A 35 -16.40 -9.92 -0.08
C ASP A 35 -15.32 -9.29 -0.99
N LYS A 36 -14.45 -10.13 -1.55
CA LYS A 36 -13.33 -9.69 -2.41
C LYS A 36 -13.75 -9.43 -3.85
N ARG A 37 -14.89 -9.96 -4.30
CA ARG A 37 -15.48 -9.70 -5.62
C ARG A 37 -16.02 -8.27 -5.66
N PHE A 38 -15.62 -7.52 -6.69
CA PHE A 38 -16.07 -6.14 -6.86
C PHE A 38 -17.59 -6.01 -7.02
N THR A 39 -18.23 -7.01 -7.64
CA THR A 39 -19.70 -7.07 -7.81
C THR A 39 -20.45 -7.12 -6.48
N SER A 40 -19.85 -7.65 -5.41
CA SER A 40 -20.44 -7.67 -4.07
C SER A 40 -20.65 -6.27 -3.45
N LEU A 41 -20.00 -5.24 -4.02
CA LEU A 41 -20.09 -3.87 -3.54
C LEU A 41 -21.31 -3.11 -4.11
N PHE A 42 -22.11 -3.76 -4.96
CA PHE A 42 -23.28 -3.16 -5.60
C PHE A 42 -24.57 -3.73 -5.03
N GLU A 43 -25.59 -2.87 -4.92
CA GLU A 43 -26.93 -3.24 -4.51
C GLU A 43 -27.91 -3.06 -5.68
N GLY A 44 -29.06 -3.74 -5.63
CA GLY A 44 -30.12 -3.66 -6.65
C GLY A 44 -30.13 -4.88 -7.60
N PRO A 45 -30.59 -4.72 -8.86
CA PRO A 45 -30.73 -5.81 -9.82
C PRO A 45 -29.37 -6.19 -10.44
N VAL A 46 -28.45 -6.67 -9.59
CA VAL A 46 -27.06 -6.97 -9.95
C VAL A 46 -26.98 -8.07 -11.01
N ASP A 47 -27.84 -9.09 -10.91
CA ASP A 47 -27.86 -10.22 -11.85
C ASP A 47 -28.37 -9.79 -13.23
N GLU A 48 -29.44 -9.00 -13.27
CA GLU A 48 -30.00 -8.47 -14.52
C GLU A 48 -29.05 -7.50 -15.22
N LEU A 49 -28.21 -6.80 -14.46
CA LEU A 49 -27.25 -5.82 -14.96
C LEU A 49 -25.80 -6.34 -15.01
N ALA A 50 -25.58 -7.64 -14.80
CA ALA A 50 -24.23 -8.22 -14.69
C ALA A 50 -23.32 -7.89 -15.89
N SER A 51 -23.88 -7.81 -17.10
CA SER A 51 -23.14 -7.44 -18.32
C SER A 51 -22.53 -6.03 -18.30
N TYR A 52 -22.96 -5.17 -17.39
CA TYR A 52 -22.51 -3.77 -17.26
C TYR A 52 -21.62 -3.54 -16.03
N ILE A 53 -21.50 -4.53 -15.14
CA ILE A 53 -20.73 -4.44 -13.90
C ILE A 53 -19.39 -5.17 -14.10
N PRO A 54 -18.25 -4.50 -13.87
CA PRO A 54 -16.96 -5.19 -13.91
C PRO A 54 -16.89 -6.29 -12.86
N ASP A 55 -16.60 -7.51 -13.30
CA ASP A 55 -16.54 -8.67 -12.43
C ASP A 55 -15.09 -9.14 -12.26
N PHE A 56 -14.47 -8.76 -11.13
CA PHE A 56 -13.11 -9.15 -10.78
C PHE A 56 -12.97 -9.35 -9.28
N GLU A 57 -11.96 -10.12 -8.89
CA GLU A 57 -11.55 -10.30 -7.51
C GLU A 57 -10.43 -9.33 -7.13
N MET A 58 -10.51 -8.77 -5.92
CA MET A 58 -9.47 -7.93 -5.34
C MET A 58 -8.46 -8.76 -4.55
N LEU A 59 -7.17 -8.52 -4.78
CA LEU A 59 -6.13 -9.02 -3.88
C LEU A 59 -6.19 -8.23 -2.57
N LEU A 60 -6.69 -8.87 -1.51
CA LEU A 60 -6.81 -8.26 -0.20
C LEU A 60 -5.67 -8.68 0.74
N TYR A 61 -4.98 -7.69 1.29
CA TYR A 61 -4.02 -7.83 2.37
C TYR A 61 -4.56 -7.08 3.60
N ASP A 62 -5.17 -7.82 4.52
CA ASP A 62 -5.69 -7.31 5.79
C ASP A 62 -4.61 -7.39 6.88
N LEU A 63 -4.00 -6.26 7.24
CA LEU A 63 -2.91 -6.19 8.22
C LEU A 63 -3.30 -6.66 9.63
N SER A 64 -4.60 -6.65 9.97
CA SER A 64 -5.07 -7.20 11.25
C SER A 64 -4.78 -8.70 11.35
N GLN A 65 -4.66 -9.40 10.21
CA GLN A 65 -4.45 -10.85 10.13
C GLN A 65 -2.97 -11.25 10.07
N TYR A 66 -2.04 -10.31 9.87
CA TYR A 66 -0.61 -10.61 9.79
C TYR A 66 0.08 -10.33 11.13
N SER A 67 0.91 -11.26 11.60
CA SER A 67 1.89 -10.96 12.64
C SER A 67 2.98 -10.01 12.12
N ALA A 68 3.62 -9.26 13.02
CA ALA A 68 4.75 -8.38 12.68
C ALA A 68 5.91 -9.12 11.97
N ALA A 69 6.10 -10.42 12.26
CA ALA A 69 7.11 -11.25 11.62
C ALA A 69 6.76 -11.64 10.17
N GLN A 70 5.46 -11.72 9.83
CA GLN A 70 5.01 -12.00 8.47
C GLN A 70 5.10 -10.78 7.56
N ILE A 71 5.18 -9.56 8.12
CA ILE A 71 5.38 -8.32 7.36
C ILE A 71 6.84 -8.26 6.88
N LYS A 72 7.02 -8.56 5.59
CA LYS A 72 8.30 -8.54 4.87
C LYS A 72 8.29 -7.41 3.84
N GLY A 73 9.48 -7.01 3.40
CA GLY A 73 9.65 -5.98 2.37
C GLY A 73 10.92 -5.18 2.58
N THR A 74 11.07 -4.09 1.82
CA THR A 74 12.10 -3.09 2.08
C THR A 74 11.92 -2.53 3.48
N SER A 75 13.01 -2.07 4.10
CA SER A 75 12.96 -1.61 5.47
C SER A 75 11.93 -0.48 5.67
N MET A 76 11.84 0.47 4.73
CA MET A 76 10.85 1.56 4.82
C MET A 76 9.41 1.06 4.71
N ALA A 77 9.14 0.15 3.77
CA ALA A 77 7.81 -0.44 3.64
C ALA A 77 7.43 -1.22 4.91
N ARG A 78 8.38 -1.98 5.47
CA ARG A 78 8.16 -2.74 6.70
C ARG A 78 7.83 -1.83 7.88
N VAL A 79 8.58 -0.74 8.07
CA VAL A 79 8.31 0.23 9.14
C VAL A 79 6.95 0.90 8.97
N THR A 80 6.60 1.35 7.76
CA THR A 80 5.28 1.92 7.48
C THR A 80 4.15 0.94 7.77
N LEU A 81 4.29 -0.32 7.36
CA LEU A 81 3.26 -1.34 7.59
C LEU A 81 3.14 -1.73 9.08
N LEU A 82 4.25 -1.73 9.83
CA LEU A 82 4.24 -1.94 11.28
C LEU A 82 3.55 -0.77 12.01
N LEU A 83 3.81 0.48 11.61
CA LEU A 83 3.08 1.65 12.13
C LEU A 83 1.57 1.49 11.93
N LEU A 84 1.15 1.21 10.69
CA LEU A 84 -0.27 1.05 10.35
C LEU A 84 -0.92 -0.12 11.10
N LYS A 85 -0.16 -1.21 11.35
CA LYS A 85 -0.65 -2.34 12.13
C LYS A 85 -0.95 -1.95 13.58
N HIS A 86 -0.04 -1.24 14.23
CA HIS A 86 -0.11 -0.99 15.67
C HIS A 86 -0.97 0.23 16.04
N ILE A 87 -1.36 1.09 15.08
CA ILE A 87 -2.09 2.34 15.36
C ILE A 87 -3.43 2.17 16.11
N PHE A 88 -4.04 0.98 16.03
CA PHE A 88 -5.31 0.69 16.73
C PHE A 88 -5.12 -0.02 18.08
N GLU A 89 -3.89 -0.37 18.44
CA GLU A 89 -3.59 -1.07 19.68
C GLU A 89 -3.53 -0.08 20.85
N PRO A 90 -4.10 -0.43 22.02
CA PRO A 90 -4.16 0.49 23.17
C PRO A 90 -2.77 0.81 23.75
N ASP A 91 -1.78 -0.07 23.54
CA ASP A 91 -0.39 0.08 23.97
C ASP A 91 0.50 0.70 22.87
N ILE A 92 -0.09 1.38 21.87
CA ILE A 92 0.67 2.05 20.81
C ILE A 92 1.72 3.00 21.37
N SER A 93 1.44 3.70 22.47
CA SER A 93 2.39 4.61 23.13
C SER A 93 3.69 3.92 23.54
N ASP A 94 3.64 2.64 23.92
CA ASP A 94 4.82 1.85 24.31
C ASP A 94 5.61 1.38 23.08
N LYS A 95 4.93 1.26 21.93
CA LYS A 95 5.50 0.79 20.66
C LYS A 95 6.02 1.93 19.80
N LEU A 96 5.47 3.14 19.91
CA LEU A 96 5.86 4.32 19.15
C LEU A 96 7.37 4.62 19.20
N PRO A 97 8.06 4.59 20.36
CA PRO A 97 9.50 4.87 20.42
C PRO A 97 10.32 3.94 19.53
N ASN A 98 10.04 2.63 19.56
CA ASN A 98 10.74 1.66 18.73
C ASN A 98 10.46 1.87 17.25
N ILE A 99 9.22 2.22 16.89
CA ILE A 99 8.87 2.43 15.49
C ILE A 99 9.45 3.74 14.96
N PHE A 100 9.48 4.80 15.78
CA PHE A 100 10.18 6.05 15.43
C PHE A 100 11.69 5.87 15.36
N MET A 101 12.29 5.02 16.20
CA MET A 101 13.71 4.68 16.10
C MET A 101 14.03 3.96 14.78
N LEU A 102 13.21 2.97 14.40
CA LEU A 102 13.33 2.31 13.10
C LEU A 102 13.13 3.29 11.93
N LEU A 103 12.17 4.21 12.04
CA LEU A 103 11.92 5.24 11.01
C LEU A 103 13.07 6.24 10.93
N LYS A 104 13.62 6.65 12.07
CA LYS A 104 14.82 7.47 12.19
C LYS A 104 15.98 6.80 11.46
N ASP A 105 16.35 5.59 11.86
CA ASP A 105 17.47 4.86 11.25
C ASP A 105 17.31 4.80 9.73
N LEU A 106 16.10 4.50 9.23
CA LEU A 106 15.86 4.44 7.79
C LEU A 106 15.89 5.76 7.03
N LEU A 107 15.44 6.85 7.65
CA LEU A 107 15.60 8.18 7.08
C LEU A 107 17.08 8.57 7.07
N PHE A 108 17.82 8.33 8.14
CA PHE A 108 19.25 8.64 8.22
C PHE A 108 20.10 7.78 7.28
N TYR A 109 19.77 6.51 7.03
CA TYR A 109 20.50 5.67 6.07
C TYR A 109 20.15 5.97 4.60
N ASN A 110 18.92 6.37 4.27
CA ASN A 110 18.53 6.67 2.87
C ASN A 110 18.73 8.14 2.46
N THR A 111 18.59 9.09 3.38
CA THR A 111 18.79 10.53 3.10
C THR A 111 20.09 11.06 3.68
N GLY A 112 20.63 10.46 4.74
CA GLY A 112 21.86 10.94 5.37
C GLY A 112 23.07 10.86 4.44
N LEU A 113 23.21 9.84 3.59
CA LEU A 113 24.31 9.80 2.62
C LEU A 113 24.17 10.90 1.55
N GLN A 114 22.95 11.18 1.08
CA GLN A 114 22.68 12.25 0.11
C GLN A 114 22.83 13.64 0.74
N TYR A 115 22.47 13.79 2.01
CA TYR A 115 22.63 15.01 2.78
C TYR A 115 24.11 15.25 3.16
N PHE A 116 24.86 14.19 3.51
CA PHE A 116 26.31 14.24 3.70
C PHE A 116 27.04 14.54 2.39
N GLU A 117 26.66 13.93 1.26
CA GLU A 117 27.20 14.29 -0.04
C GLU A 117 26.90 15.75 -0.41
N PHE A 118 25.69 16.22 -0.13
CA PHE A 118 25.32 17.61 -0.36
C PHE A 118 26.17 18.56 0.50
N LEU A 119 26.33 18.28 1.79
CA LEU A 119 27.16 19.07 2.71
C LEU A 119 28.64 19.08 2.30
N ILE A 120 29.21 17.92 1.99
CA ILE A 120 30.61 17.80 1.53
C ILE A 120 30.83 18.50 0.19
N LYS A 121 29.86 18.45 -0.74
CA LYS A 121 29.94 19.19 -2.02
C LYS A 121 29.68 20.69 -1.86
N SER A 122 28.96 21.12 -0.83
CA SER A 122 28.67 22.54 -0.57
C SER A 122 29.73 23.26 0.26
N GLU A 123 30.64 22.54 0.90
CA GLU A 123 31.74 23.10 1.72
C GLU A 123 33.12 23.08 1.02
N ILE A 124 33.22 22.66 -0.24
CA ILE A 124 34.47 22.72 -1.01
C ILE A 124 34.35 23.81 -2.10
N PRO A 125 35.08 24.93 -2.00
CA PRO A 125 35.24 25.89 -3.10
C PRO A 125 36.04 25.33 -4.27
#